data_AF-A0A6P7GUX0-F1
#
_entry.id   AF-A0A6P7GUX0-F1
#
_cell.length_a   1.000
_cell.length_b   1.000
_cell.length_c   1.000
_cell.angle_alpha   90.00
_cell.angle_beta   90.00
_cell.angle_gamma   90.00
#
_symmetry.space_group_name_H-M   'P 1'
#
loop_
_entity.id
_entity.type
_entity.pdbx_description
1 polymer ?
#
loop_
_entity_poly.entity_id
_entity_poly.type
_entity_poly.pdbx_seq_one_letter_code
_entity_poly.pdbx_strand_id
1 'polypeptide(L)'
;MIVLMKPLQPIISSSVEPFAALTEGEVLKQSDMEARNFEESGNAVASETVVSEVNVKPETKGSVAEVPTSHQQGRLFTYSDTHRHHLALGPNHLQLSVNCSFAVRNHQRYGFMNTSQGGAPNYFINSFSGPVCDKVTQHLEPAFTVSGEAYR
;
A
#
# COMPACT_ATOMS: atom_id res chain seq x y z
N MET A 1 -13.31 -2.21 13.11
CA MET A 1 -14.32 -1.15 13.27
C MET A 1 -14.14 -0.20 12.10
N ILE A 2 -15.11 -0.11 11.18
CA ILE A 2 -15.04 0.82 10.04
C ILE A 2 -16.15 1.86 10.22
N VAL A 3 -15.79 3.13 10.10
CA VAL A 3 -16.74 4.25 10.12
C VAL A 3 -17.05 4.65 8.68
N LEU A 4 -18.32 4.57 8.28
CA LEU A 4 -18.72 4.96 6.92
C LEU A 4 -19.07 6.44 6.90
N MET A 5 -18.27 7.22 6.17
CA MET A 5 -18.65 8.59 5.78
C MET A 5 -19.48 8.54 4.50
N LYS A 6 -20.63 9.21 4.47
CA LYS A 6 -21.41 9.36 3.24
C LYS A 6 -20.57 10.14 2.22
N PRO A 7 -20.49 9.72 0.94
CA PRO A 7 -19.77 10.47 -0.07
C PRO A 7 -20.38 11.88 -0.20
N LEU A 8 -19.58 12.89 0.11
CA LEU A 8 -20.03 14.26 0.37
C LEU A 8 -20.46 14.96 -0.93
N GLN A 9 -21.60 15.66 -0.83
CA GLN A 9 -21.87 16.84 -1.65
C GLN A 9 -20.70 17.83 -1.55
N PRO A 10 -20.42 18.65 -2.59
CA PRO A 10 -19.25 19.50 -2.64
C PRO A 10 -19.07 20.29 -1.33
N ILE A 11 -17.96 20.02 -0.66
CA ILE A 11 -17.55 20.54 0.64
C ILE A 11 -17.23 22.04 0.44
N ILE A 12 -18.26 22.87 0.37
CA ILE A 12 -18.14 24.34 0.23
C ILE A 12 -18.80 25.04 1.43
N SER A 13 -19.56 24.31 2.28
CA SER A 13 -20.45 24.95 3.28
C SER A 13 -20.16 24.65 4.76
N SER A 14 -19.25 23.74 5.13
CA SER A 14 -18.95 23.46 6.54
C SER A 14 -17.62 24.08 6.95
N SER A 15 -17.61 24.92 7.98
CA SER A 15 -16.41 25.58 8.51
C SER A 15 -15.43 24.66 9.26
N VAL A 16 -15.57 23.35 9.09
CA VAL A 16 -14.76 22.31 9.75
C VAL A 16 -14.10 21.50 8.66
N GLU A 17 -12.77 21.45 8.67
CA GLU A 17 -11.96 20.61 7.78
C GLU A 17 -12.31 19.14 8.04
N PRO A 18 -12.95 18.42 7.10
CA PRO A 18 -13.41 17.04 7.34
C PRO A 18 -12.26 16.03 7.49
N PHE A 19 -11.03 16.46 7.16
CA PHE A 19 -9.82 15.65 7.25
C PHE A 19 -8.97 15.96 8.50
N ALA A 20 -9.38 16.95 9.31
CA ALA A 20 -8.85 17.11 10.65
C ALA A 20 -9.38 15.95 11.49
N ALA A 21 -8.47 15.10 11.95
CA ALA A 21 -8.78 13.84 12.64
C ALA A 21 -9.83 14.02 13.75
N LEU A 22 -10.80 13.10 13.80
CA LEU A 22 -11.93 12.95 14.75
C LEU A 22 -13.26 13.58 14.29
N THR A 23 -13.95 12.90 13.39
CA THR A 23 -15.40 13.11 13.18
C THR A 23 -16.17 11.83 13.43
N GLU A 24 -17.24 11.93 14.21
CA GLU A 24 -18.12 10.82 14.60
C GLU A 24 -18.93 10.33 13.39
N GLY A 25 -19.00 9.01 13.18
CA GLY A 25 -19.78 8.43 12.08
C GLY A 25 -20.35 7.06 12.42
N GLU A 26 -21.20 6.54 11.54
CA GLU A 26 -21.89 5.26 11.74
C GLU A 26 -20.90 4.08 11.69
N VAL A 27 -20.93 3.24 12.72
CA VAL A 27 -20.02 2.11 12.91
C VAL A 27 -20.59 0.84 12.27
N LEU A 28 -19.87 0.27 11.30
CA LEU A 28 -20.16 -1.06 10.76
C LEU A 28 -19.28 -2.12 11.42
N LYS A 29 -19.89 -3.27 11.75
CA LYS A 29 -19.17 -4.45 12.25
C LYS A 29 -18.43 -5.14 11.11
N GLN A 30 -17.15 -5.41 11.33
CA GLN A 30 -16.31 -6.23 10.47
C GLN A 30 -16.08 -7.59 11.15
N SER A 31 -15.71 -8.62 10.39
CA SER A 31 -15.33 -9.92 10.93
C SER A 31 -14.15 -9.83 11.89
N ASP A 32 -14.15 -10.65 12.94
CA ASP A 32 -13.09 -10.67 13.96
C ASP A 32 -11.78 -11.22 13.40
N MET A 33 -10.66 -10.63 13.82
CA MET A 33 -9.30 -11.09 13.50
C MET A 33 -8.77 -11.91 14.68
N GLU A 34 -8.47 -13.18 14.46
CA GLU A 34 -7.83 -14.05 15.47
C GLU A 34 -6.32 -14.15 15.21
N ALA A 35 -5.51 -13.82 16.22
CA ALA A 35 -4.07 -14.07 16.17
C ALA A 35 -3.80 -15.54 16.50
N ARG A 36 -3.31 -16.31 15.52
CA ARG A 36 -2.82 -17.68 15.74
C ARG A 36 -1.31 -17.65 15.81
N ASN A 37 -0.74 -17.93 16.98
CA ASN A 37 0.71 -17.97 17.16
C ASN A 37 1.29 -19.23 16.48
N PHE A 38 2.23 -19.03 15.57
CA PHE A 38 3.13 -20.09 15.10
C PHE A 38 4.45 -19.94 15.87
N GLU A 39 4.85 -20.99 16.58
CA GLU A 39 5.86 -20.93 17.66
C GLU A 39 7.30 -21.21 17.19
N GLU A 40 7.63 -21.05 15.91
CA GLU A 40 8.99 -21.24 15.41
C GLU A 40 9.60 -19.89 14.96
N SER A 41 10.61 -19.43 15.70
CA SER A 41 11.46 -18.24 15.41
C SER A 41 10.88 -16.83 15.69
N GLY A 42 10.14 -16.67 16.79
CA GLY A 42 9.44 -15.42 17.12
C GLY A 42 10.25 -14.11 17.15
N ASN A 43 11.58 -14.15 17.34
CA ASN A 43 12.39 -12.91 17.40
C ASN A 43 12.84 -12.42 16.02
N ALA A 44 13.20 -13.33 15.10
CA ALA A 44 13.62 -12.96 13.75
C ALA A 44 12.45 -12.48 12.90
N VAL A 45 11.29 -13.17 13.00
CA VAL A 45 10.08 -12.80 12.26
C VAL A 45 9.62 -11.38 12.60
N ALA A 46 9.57 -11.04 13.89
CA ALA A 46 9.10 -9.72 14.33
C ALA A 46 10.03 -8.58 13.91
N SER A 47 11.35 -8.78 13.96
CA SER A 47 12.32 -7.75 13.56
C SER A 47 12.42 -7.53 12.05
N GLU A 48 12.01 -8.52 11.27
CA GLU A 48 12.11 -8.52 9.80
C GLU A 48 10.78 -8.23 9.10
N THR A 49 9.67 -8.22 9.86
CA THR A 49 8.33 -7.92 9.33
C THR A 49 8.23 -6.44 8.95
N VAL A 50 7.75 -6.20 7.74
CA VAL A 50 7.62 -4.87 7.15
C VAL A 50 6.14 -4.54 6.93
N VAL A 51 5.70 -3.39 7.45
CA VAL A 51 4.33 -2.89 7.28
C VAL A 51 4.37 -1.56 6.54
N SER A 52 3.61 -1.44 5.46
CA SER A 52 3.47 -0.18 4.71
C SER A 52 2.00 0.09 4.40
N GLU A 53 1.63 1.37 4.43
CA GLU A 53 0.26 1.80 4.10
C GLU A 53 -0.09 1.63 2.62
N VAL A 54 0.92 1.53 1.75
CA VAL A 54 0.79 1.46 0.28
C VAL A 54 0.38 0.06 -0.21
N ASN A 55 0.53 -0.98 0.62
CA ASN A 55 0.27 -2.37 0.21
C ASN A 55 -1.22 -2.75 0.28
N VAL A 56 -2.06 -2.08 -0.50
CA VAL A 56 -3.50 -2.34 -0.59
C VAL A 56 -3.80 -3.39 -1.67
N LYS A 57 -4.57 -4.43 -1.33
CA LYS A 57 -5.02 -5.44 -2.31
C LYS A 57 -6.23 -4.95 -3.10
N PRO A 58 -6.24 -5.13 -4.43
CA PRO A 58 -7.32 -4.66 -5.30
C PRO A 58 -8.61 -5.49 -5.23
N GLU A 59 -8.58 -6.67 -4.63
CA GLU A 59 -9.65 -7.69 -4.75
C GLU A 59 -10.85 -7.49 -3.80
N THR A 60 -10.78 -6.50 -2.91
CA THR A 60 -11.87 -6.24 -1.98
C THR A 60 -12.96 -5.44 -2.70
N LYS A 61 -14.22 -5.90 -2.68
CA LYS A 61 -15.39 -5.24 -3.31
C LYS A 61 -15.68 -3.81 -2.81
N GLY A 62 -14.84 -3.24 -1.97
CA GLY A 62 -14.73 -1.80 -1.72
C GLY A 62 -13.31 -1.37 -2.05
N SER A 63 -13.15 -0.42 -2.97
CA SER A 63 -11.88 0.24 -3.23
C SER A 63 -11.44 0.95 -1.94
N VAL A 64 -10.44 0.39 -1.25
CA VAL A 64 -9.75 1.09 -0.17
C VAL A 64 -8.81 2.08 -0.84
N ALA A 65 -9.31 3.30 -1.05
CA ALA A 65 -8.54 4.40 -1.61
C ALA A 65 -8.02 5.29 -0.47
N GLU A 66 -6.84 5.87 -0.69
CA GLU A 66 -6.21 6.75 0.28
C GLU A 66 -6.93 8.10 0.34
N VAL A 67 -7.00 8.67 1.54
CA VAL A 67 -7.54 10.01 1.73
C VAL A 67 -6.37 11.00 1.59
N PRO A 68 -6.51 12.09 0.80
CA PRO A 68 -5.40 13.00 0.53
C PRO A 68 -5.12 13.94 1.71
N THR A 69 -4.72 13.38 2.85
CA THR A 69 -4.25 14.15 4.02
C THR A 69 -2.74 14.32 3.96
N SER A 70 -2.23 15.47 4.42
CA SER A 70 -0.79 15.77 4.43
C SER A 70 0.02 14.73 5.21
N HIS A 71 -0.50 14.27 6.35
CA HIS A 71 0.12 13.25 7.20
C HIS A 71 0.18 11.90 6.50
N GLN A 72 -0.93 11.44 5.91
CA GLN A 72 -0.98 10.15 5.23
C GLN A 72 -0.03 10.15 4.03
N GLN A 73 -0.06 11.20 3.22
CA GLN A 73 0.85 11.36 2.07
C GLN A 73 2.33 11.31 2.47
N GLY A 74 2.71 11.94 3.60
CA GLY A 74 4.07 11.87 4.13
C GLY A 74 4.48 10.43 4.48
N ARG A 75 3.58 9.67 5.11
CA ARG A 75 3.86 8.31 5.56
C ARG A 75 4.03 7.30 4.41
N LEU A 76 3.32 7.49 3.30
CA LEU A 76 3.49 6.67 2.09
C LEU A 76 4.95 6.63 1.64
N PHE A 77 5.61 7.78 1.64
CA PHE A 77 7.01 7.89 1.28
C PHE A 77 7.92 7.34 2.39
N THR A 78 7.72 7.79 3.63
CA THR A 78 8.62 7.49 4.75
C THR A 78 8.80 6.00 4.99
N TYR A 79 7.71 5.21 4.96
CA TYR A 79 7.84 3.76 5.19
C TYR A 79 8.63 3.06 4.08
N SER A 80 8.36 3.38 2.82
CA SER A 80 9.10 2.79 1.69
C SER A 80 10.61 3.11 1.74
N ASP A 81 10.96 4.28 2.25
CA ASP A 81 12.34 4.75 2.34
C ASP A 81 13.09 4.09 3.51
N THR A 82 12.47 4.01 4.68
CA THR A 82 13.07 3.37 5.86
C THR A 82 13.29 1.87 5.66
N HIS A 83 12.40 1.18 4.93
CA HIS A 83 12.58 -0.24 4.63
C HIS A 83 13.77 -0.52 3.73
N ARG A 84 14.12 0.43 2.84
CA ARG A 84 15.27 0.29 1.93
C ARG A 84 16.59 0.66 2.60
N HIS A 85 16.58 1.68 3.45
CA HIS A 85 17.81 2.24 4.04
C HIS A 85 18.17 1.69 5.42
N HIS A 86 17.17 1.41 6.28
CA HIS A 86 17.39 1.32 7.72
C HIS A 86 17.13 -0.07 8.33
N LEU A 87 16.17 -0.82 7.82
CA LEU A 87 16.03 -2.23 8.20
C LEU A 87 17.08 -3.04 7.42
N ALA A 88 17.88 -3.85 8.11
CA ALA A 88 18.99 -4.68 7.58
C ALA A 88 18.60 -5.69 6.47
N LEU A 89 17.36 -5.60 5.98
CA LEU A 89 16.71 -6.39 4.94
C LEU A 89 17.07 -5.90 3.54
N GLY A 90 17.43 -4.61 3.40
CA GLY A 90 17.94 -4.03 2.16
C GLY A 90 16.91 -3.86 1.03
N PRO A 91 17.36 -3.64 -0.21
CA PRO A 91 16.48 -3.29 -1.34
C PRO A 91 15.48 -4.40 -1.71
N ASN A 92 15.76 -5.66 -1.35
CA ASN A 92 14.94 -6.83 -1.67
C ASN A 92 14.19 -7.40 -0.45
N HIS A 93 13.87 -6.57 0.55
CA HIS A 93 13.16 -6.99 1.78
C HIS A 93 11.81 -7.71 1.54
N LEU A 94 11.18 -7.49 0.37
CA LEU A 94 9.94 -8.16 -0.04
C LEU A 94 10.14 -9.63 -0.43
N GLN A 95 11.37 -10.10 -0.63
CA GLN A 95 11.66 -11.50 -0.96
C GLN A 95 11.83 -12.38 0.28
N LEU A 96 11.90 -11.78 1.47
CA LEU A 96 11.95 -12.51 2.73
C LEU A 96 10.63 -13.25 2.95
N SER A 97 10.70 -14.46 3.51
CA SER A 97 9.54 -15.33 3.73
C SER A 97 8.41 -14.65 4.50
N VAL A 98 8.75 -13.75 5.42
CA VAL A 98 7.80 -13.00 6.26
C VAL A 98 7.05 -11.90 5.50
N ASN A 99 7.65 -11.32 4.45
CA ASN A 99 7.11 -10.19 3.69
C ASN A 99 6.68 -10.60 2.26
N CYS A 100 6.92 -11.85 1.87
CA CYS A 100 6.73 -12.31 0.50
C CYS A 100 5.25 -12.33 0.13
N SER A 101 4.90 -11.54 -0.89
CA SER A 101 3.58 -11.62 -1.51
C SER A 101 3.46 -12.90 -2.33
N PHE A 102 2.29 -13.54 -2.27
CA PHE A 102 2.03 -14.76 -3.02
C PHE A 102 2.08 -14.48 -4.54
N ALA A 103 3.08 -15.03 -5.22
CA ALA A 103 3.30 -14.96 -6.68
C ALA A 103 3.60 -13.56 -7.27
N VAL A 104 4.75 -12.96 -6.91
CA VAL A 104 5.21 -11.69 -7.51
C VAL A 104 5.82 -11.86 -8.90
N ARG A 105 5.34 -11.08 -9.88
CA ARG A 105 5.93 -10.97 -11.22
C ARG A 105 6.10 -9.49 -11.58
N ASN A 106 7.35 -9.03 -11.64
CA ASN A 106 7.64 -7.62 -11.92
C ASN A 106 8.90 -7.49 -12.80
N HIS A 107 9.26 -6.26 -13.16
CA HIS A 107 10.47 -5.96 -13.92
C HIS A 107 11.67 -5.54 -13.06
N GLN A 108 11.53 -5.56 -11.72
CA GLN A 108 12.62 -5.20 -10.81
C GLN A 108 13.67 -6.31 -10.82
N ARG A 109 14.95 -5.93 -10.95
CA ARG A 109 16.08 -6.85 -11.00
C ARG A 109 17.25 -6.31 -10.21
N TYR A 110 18.12 -7.23 -9.80
CA TYR A 110 19.34 -6.95 -9.06
C TYR A 110 19.08 -6.38 -7.66
N GLY A 111 20.11 -5.85 -7.03
CA GLY A 111 20.10 -5.44 -5.63
C GLY A 111 20.72 -6.50 -4.71
N PHE A 112 21.09 -6.07 -3.52
CA PHE A 112 21.67 -6.95 -2.50
C PHE A 112 20.69 -8.09 -2.15
N MET A 113 21.20 -9.31 -1.98
CA MET A 113 20.42 -10.51 -1.64
C MET A 113 19.25 -10.83 -2.59
N ASN A 114 19.38 -10.51 -3.88
CA ASN A 114 18.31 -10.75 -4.86
C ASN A 114 18.17 -12.24 -5.24
N THR A 115 16.97 -12.77 -5.07
CA THR A 115 16.49 -14.01 -5.69
C THR A 115 15.98 -13.69 -7.10
N SER A 116 16.83 -13.94 -8.11
CA SER A 116 16.55 -13.57 -9.51
C SER A 116 15.27 -14.22 -10.06
N GLN A 117 14.52 -13.51 -10.92
CA GLN A 117 13.35 -14.02 -11.65
C GLN A 117 13.74 -14.80 -12.93
N GLY A 118 14.95 -15.36 -12.98
CA GLY A 118 15.48 -16.08 -14.14
C GLY A 118 15.72 -15.16 -15.36
N GLY A 119 15.44 -15.67 -16.55
CA GLY A 119 15.65 -14.98 -17.84
C GLY A 119 14.45 -14.16 -18.34
N ALA A 120 13.52 -13.78 -17.46
CA ALA A 120 12.33 -13.02 -17.85
C ALA A 120 12.69 -11.59 -18.33
N PRO A 121 11.95 -11.01 -19.30
CA PRO A 121 12.21 -9.65 -19.80
C PRO A 121 12.20 -8.58 -18.69
N ASN A 122 13.19 -7.69 -18.73
CA ASN A 122 13.42 -6.64 -17.71
C ASN A 122 12.85 -5.27 -18.08
N TYR A 123 12.05 -5.18 -19.15
CA TYR A 123 11.54 -3.92 -19.65
C TYR A 123 10.05 -4.04 -20.03
N PHE A 124 9.35 -2.92 -19.94
CA PHE A 124 7.97 -2.75 -20.38
C PHE A 124 7.89 -1.53 -21.30
N ILE A 125 7.25 -1.58 -22.47
CA ILE A 125 6.53 -2.70 -23.11
C ILE A 125 7.54 -3.66 -23.77
N ASN A 126 7.29 -4.97 -23.71
CA ASN A 126 8.10 -5.97 -24.39
C ASN A 126 7.24 -6.81 -25.35
N SER A 127 7.85 -7.28 -26.43
CA SER A 127 7.22 -8.19 -27.41
C SER A 127 7.25 -9.65 -26.98
N PHE A 128 7.78 -9.93 -25.78
CA PHE A 128 7.85 -11.26 -25.19
C PHE A 128 6.65 -11.43 -24.24
N SER A 129 6.37 -12.65 -23.77
CA SER A 129 5.27 -12.91 -22.82
C SER A 129 5.66 -12.51 -21.38
N GLY A 130 6.09 -11.27 -21.18
CA GLY A 130 6.50 -10.72 -19.89
C GLY A 130 5.30 -10.32 -19.01
N PRO A 131 5.56 -9.87 -17.75
CA PRO A 131 4.55 -9.30 -16.88
C PRO A 131 3.80 -8.14 -17.56
N VAL A 132 2.47 -8.08 -17.39
CA VAL A 132 1.60 -7.02 -17.91
C VAL A 132 0.81 -6.44 -16.75
N CYS A 133 0.52 -5.13 -16.78
CA CYS A 133 -0.34 -4.49 -15.79
C CYS A 133 -1.75 -5.08 -15.81
N ASP A 134 -2.24 -5.51 -14.66
CA ASP A 134 -3.60 -6.01 -14.52
C ASP A 134 -4.64 -4.93 -14.87
N LYS A 135 -5.69 -5.34 -15.58
CA LYS A 135 -6.79 -4.45 -15.99
C LYS A 135 -7.58 -3.92 -14.79
N VAL A 136 -7.63 -4.68 -13.69
CA VAL A 136 -8.30 -4.28 -12.45
C VAL A 136 -7.60 -3.08 -11.82
N THR A 137 -6.26 -3.07 -11.84
CA THR A 137 -5.45 -2.03 -11.22
C THR A 137 -5.59 -0.67 -11.91
N GLN A 138 -5.95 -0.65 -13.19
CA GLN A 138 -6.12 0.59 -13.96
C GLN A 138 -7.30 1.45 -13.49
N HIS A 139 -8.21 0.89 -12.68
CA HIS A 139 -9.44 1.55 -12.24
C HIS A 139 -9.58 1.64 -10.71
N LEU A 140 -8.51 1.36 -9.95
CA LEU A 140 -8.57 1.34 -8.49
C LEU A 140 -8.72 2.73 -7.87
N GLU A 141 -8.09 3.75 -8.47
CA GLU A 141 -8.08 5.10 -7.95
C GLU A 141 -9.15 5.96 -8.66
N PRO A 142 -10.18 6.43 -7.93
CA PRO A 142 -11.17 7.33 -8.52
C PRO A 142 -10.56 8.72 -8.74
N ALA A 143 -10.94 9.36 -9.85
CA ALA A 143 -10.56 10.75 -10.09
C ALA A 143 -11.17 11.67 -9.03
N PHE A 144 -10.38 12.63 -8.53
CA PHE A 144 -10.81 13.65 -7.58
C PHE A 144 -10.46 15.05 -8.08
N THR A 145 -11.27 16.04 -7.72
CA THR A 145 -11.05 17.44 -8.11
C THR A 145 -10.07 18.10 -7.15
N VAL A 146 -9.08 18.81 -7.69
CA VAL A 146 -8.11 19.60 -6.92
C VAL A 146 -8.30 21.08 -7.27
N SER A 147 -8.27 21.95 -6.25
CA SER A 147 -8.38 23.40 -6.41
C SER A 147 -7.36 24.10 -5.51
N GLY A 148 -6.82 25.24 -5.97
CA GLY A 148 -5.86 26.05 -5.23
C GLY A 148 -4.62 26.41 -6.05
N GLU A 149 -3.72 27.18 -5.45
CA GLU A 149 -2.46 27.60 -6.07
C GLU A 149 -1.28 26.87 -5.43
N ALA A 150 -0.36 26.34 -6.25
CA ALA A 150 0.87 25.71 -5.80
C ALA A 150 2.02 26.72 -5.91
N TYR A 151 2.52 27.19 -4.77
CA TYR A 151 3.72 28.03 -4.68
C TYR A 151 4.97 27.17 -4.42
N ARG A 152 6.13 27.65 -4.85
CA ARG A 152 7.43 26.98 -4.69
C ARG A 152 8.18 27.46 -3.45
#